data_AF-A0A5D4FLX4-F1
#
_entry.id   AF-A0A5D4FLX4-F1
#
_cell.length_a   1.000
_cell.length_b   1.000
_cell.length_c   1.000
_cell.angle_alpha   90.00
_cell.angle_beta   90.00
_cell.angle_gamma   90.00
#
_symmetry.space_group_name_H-M   'P 1'
#
loop_
_entity.id
_entity.type
_entity.pdbx_description
1 polymer ?
#
loop_
_entity_poly.entity_id
_entity_poly.type
_entity_poly.pdbx_seq_one_letter_code
_entity_poly.pdbx_strand_id
1 'polypeptide(L)'
;MNNSNLLNGEIGRLLGFRIISAPTVPTVAGREVVIAGHPMATPFGYQITEVEESSMLPFRFTRAITGLQVYGGSVIRPEALATAEHDVVEPTTAGATE
;
A
#
# COMPACT_ATOMS: atom_id res chain seq x y z
N MET A 1 -7.19 -25.71 2.23
CA MET A 1 -7.84 -24.45 2.68
C MET A 1 -6.84 -23.35 2.42
N ASN A 2 -7.26 -22.32 1.70
CA ASN A 2 -6.45 -21.27 1.08
C ASN A 2 -6.36 -20.08 2.04
N ASN A 3 -5.29 -20.04 2.85
CA ASN A 3 -5.05 -19.08 3.93
C ASN A 3 -4.56 -17.70 3.42
N SER A 4 -4.87 -17.31 2.19
CA SER A 4 -4.40 -16.06 1.57
C SER A 4 -4.90 -14.80 2.30
N ASN A 5 -6.03 -14.92 3.00
CA ASN A 5 -6.62 -13.92 3.87
C ASN A 5 -5.78 -13.60 5.13
N LEU A 6 -4.90 -14.50 5.58
CA LEU A 6 -4.09 -14.26 6.78
C LEU A 6 -2.74 -13.61 6.48
N LEU A 7 -2.24 -13.71 5.25
CA LEU A 7 -0.86 -13.33 4.90
C LEU A 7 -0.74 -11.91 4.33
N ASN A 8 -1.79 -11.39 3.66
CA ASN A 8 -1.71 -10.16 2.87
C ASN A 8 -2.60 -9.01 3.38
N GLY A 9 -3.15 -9.11 4.59
CA GLY A 9 -4.07 -8.09 5.13
C GLY A 9 -5.42 -8.03 4.39
N GLU A 10 -5.77 -9.08 3.65
CA GLU A 10 -7.04 -9.20 2.92
C GLU A 10 -8.14 -9.64 3.90
N ILE A 11 -9.04 -8.70 4.23
CA ILE A 11 -10.17 -8.94 5.14
C ILE A 11 -11.21 -9.83 4.44
N GLY A 12 -11.41 -9.63 3.13
CA GLY A 12 -12.34 -10.41 2.33
C GLY A 12 -12.71 -9.75 1.01
N ARG A 13 -13.78 -10.27 0.39
CA ARG A 13 -14.32 -9.76 -0.88
C ARG A 13 -15.80 -9.40 -0.72
N LEU A 14 -16.17 -8.19 -1.12
CA LEU A 14 -17.54 -7.69 -1.03
C LEU A 14 -17.91 -6.93 -2.31
N LEU A 15 -19.10 -7.18 -2.87
CA LEU A 15 -19.62 -6.48 -4.06
C LEU A 15 -18.64 -6.46 -5.25
N GLY A 16 -17.81 -7.50 -5.39
CA GLY A 16 -16.78 -7.61 -6.44
C GLY A 16 -15.44 -6.96 -6.09
N PHE A 17 -15.37 -6.12 -5.05
CA PHE A 17 -14.15 -5.49 -4.54
C PHE A 17 -13.40 -6.38 -3.57
N ARG A 18 -12.06 -6.35 -3.66
CA ARG A 18 -11.18 -6.96 -2.66
C ARG A 18 -10.86 -5.92 -1.59
N ILE A 19 -11.20 -6.23 -0.34
CA ILE A 19 -11.00 -5.36 0.81
C ILE A 19 -9.65 -5.70 1.43
N ILE A 20 -8.76 -4.71 1.49
CA ILE A 20 -7.43 -4.82 2.07
C ILE A 20 -7.31 -3.72 3.12
N SER A 21 -6.84 -4.09 4.32
CA SER A 21 -6.39 -3.11 5.30
C SER A 21 -4.91 -2.88 5.10
N ALA A 22 -4.52 -1.61 4.94
CA ALA A 22 -3.13 -1.21 4.77
C ALA A 22 -2.80 -0.05 5.71
N PRO A 23 -1.68 -0.10 6.45
CA PRO A 23 -1.28 0.96 7.38
C PRO A 23 -0.84 2.25 6.67
N THR A 24 -0.58 2.19 5.36
CA THR A 24 -0.17 3.34 4.53
C THR A 24 -1.36 4.15 4.01
N VAL A 25 -2.59 3.77 4.32
CA VAL A 25 -3.77 4.54 3.93
C VAL A 25 -3.69 5.94 4.57
N PRO A 26 -3.82 7.02 3.79
CA PRO A 26 -3.70 8.38 4.31
C PRO A 26 -4.82 8.67 5.31
N THR A 27 -4.47 9.33 6.40
CA THR A 27 -5.43 9.83 7.38
C THR A 27 -5.60 11.34 7.18
N VAL A 28 -6.85 11.79 7.08
CA VAL A 28 -7.18 13.21 6.96
C VAL A 28 -7.87 13.64 8.25
N ALA A 29 -7.24 14.53 9.00
CA ALA A 29 -7.79 15.08 10.25
C ALA A 29 -8.25 14.02 11.27
N GLY A 30 -7.54 12.90 11.39
CA GLY A 30 -7.89 11.81 12.31
C GLY A 30 -8.95 10.84 11.80
N ARG A 31 -9.42 11.01 10.56
CA ARG A 31 -10.32 10.08 9.86
C ARG A 31 -9.52 9.14 8.98
N GLU A 32 -9.93 7.87 8.97
CA GLU A 32 -9.43 6.89 8.01
C GLU A 32 -10.15 7.09 6.68
N VAL A 33 -9.37 7.06 5.60
CA VAL A 33 -9.88 7.25 4.25
C VAL A 33 -10.06 5.90 3.57
N VAL A 34 -11.29 5.55 3.22
CA VAL A 34 -11.57 4.36 2.41
C VAL A 34 -11.44 4.73 0.94
N ILE A 35 -10.50 4.10 0.25
CA ILE A 35 -10.28 4.28 -1.19
C ILE A 35 -10.85 3.07 -1.92
N ALA A 36 -11.80 3.30 -2.82
CA ALA A 36 -12.40 2.29 -3.67
C ALA A 36 -12.18 2.67 -5.13
N GLY A 37 -11.77 1.72 -5.97
CA GLY A 37 -11.57 2.00 -7.39
C GLY A 37 -11.17 0.78 -8.19
N HIS A 38 -10.98 1.00 -9.48
CA HIS A 38 -10.52 -0.01 -10.41
C HIS A 38 -9.01 0.17 -10.68
N PRO A 39 -8.20 -0.89 -10.85
CA PRO A 39 -6.76 -0.79 -11.15
C PRO A 39 -6.42 0.02 -12.41
N MET A 40 -7.40 0.24 -13.30
CA MET A 40 -7.24 1.13 -14.45
C MET A 40 -7.14 2.62 -14.09
N ALA A 41 -7.56 3.01 -12.89
CA ALA A 41 -7.55 4.39 -12.42
C ALA A 41 -6.13 4.93 -12.18
N THR A 42 -5.27 4.07 -11.61
CA THR A 42 -3.94 4.45 -11.12
C THR A 42 -2.88 3.53 -11.72
N PRO A 43 -2.27 3.88 -12.86
CA PRO A 43 -1.09 3.20 -13.33
C PRO A 43 0.09 3.41 -12.38
N PHE A 44 0.85 2.33 -12.17
CA PHE A 44 2.11 2.32 -11.46
C PHE A 44 3.22 1.98 -12.43
N GLY A 45 4.17 2.90 -12.60
CA GLY A 45 5.40 2.68 -13.34
C GLY A 45 6.51 2.27 -12.40
N TYR A 46 7.21 1.19 -12.74
CA TYR A 46 8.38 0.71 -12.03
C TYR A 46 9.52 0.47 -13.01
N GLN A 47 10.69 1.01 -12.72
CA GLN A 47 11.89 0.75 -13.49
C GLN A 47 13.12 0.67 -12.59
N ILE A 48 13.92 -0.37 -12.80
CA ILE A 48 15.30 -0.42 -12.33
C ILE A 48 16.13 0.25 -13.41
N THR A 49 16.62 1.46 -13.13
CA THR A 49 17.30 2.28 -14.14
C THR A 49 18.76 1.84 -14.28
N GLU A 50 19.43 1.65 -13.14
CA GLU A 50 20.83 1.27 -13.08
C GLU A 50 21.04 0.25 -11.97
N VAL A 51 21.84 -0.78 -12.26
CA VAL A 51 22.39 -1.69 -11.26
C VAL A 51 23.89 -1.66 -11.47
N GLU A 52 24.59 -0.98 -10.58
CA GLU A 52 26.04 -0.89 -10.62
C GLU A 52 26.64 -1.68 -9.47
N GLU A 53 27.71 -2.41 -9.79
CA GLU A 53 28.63 -2.87 -8.76
C GLU A 53 29.56 -1.70 -8.45
N SER A 54 29.25 -0.99 -7.37
CA SER A 54 29.99 0.17 -6.91
C SER A 54 31.49 -0.18 -6.78
N SER A 55 32.32 0.76 -7.24
CA SER A 55 33.78 0.70 -7.09
C SER A 55 34.17 0.47 -5.62
N MET A 56 35.30 -0.20 -5.40
CA MET A 56 35.76 -0.60 -4.07
C MET A 56 35.65 0.56 -3.06
N LEU A 57 34.90 0.35 -1.98
CA LEU A 57 34.66 1.40 -0.99
C LEU A 57 35.99 1.79 -0.33
N PRO A 58 36.37 3.07 -0.28
CA PRO A 58 37.70 3.48 0.21
C PRO A 58 37.89 3.23 1.72
N PHE A 59 36.80 3.01 2.46
CA PHE A 59 36.79 2.80 3.91
C PHE A 59 36.50 1.34 4.32
N ARG A 60 36.18 0.44 3.38
CA ARG A 60 35.97 -0.99 3.65
C ARG A 60 36.46 -1.81 2.47
N PHE A 61 37.18 -2.90 2.74
CA PHE A 61 37.57 -3.88 1.72
C PHE A 61 36.38 -4.75 1.29
N THR A 62 35.31 -4.12 0.81
CA THR A 62 34.11 -4.78 0.31
C THR A 62 33.55 -4.01 -0.88
N ARG A 63 32.82 -4.72 -1.74
CA ARG A 63 32.11 -4.17 -2.90
C ARG A 63 30.66 -3.93 -2.51
N ALA A 64 30.09 -2.81 -2.93
CA ALA A 64 28.68 -2.51 -2.73
C ALA A 64 27.95 -2.69 -4.06
N ILE A 65 26.73 -3.24 -4.02
CA ILE A 65 25.83 -3.23 -5.17
C ILE A 65 24.83 -2.11 -4.91
N THR A 66 24.80 -1.13 -5.81
CA THR A 66 23.88 0.01 -5.75
C THR A 66 22.92 -0.07 -6.92
N GLY A 67 21.62 -0.06 -6.61
CA GLY A 67 20.55 -0.03 -7.62
C GLY A 67 19.75 1.25 -7.52
N LEU A 68 19.49 1.90 -8.65
CA LEU A 68 18.56 3.03 -8.73
C LEU A 68 17.19 2.54 -9.17
N GLN A 69 16.26 2.53 -8.23
CA GLN A 69 14.86 2.20 -8.47
C GLN A 69 14.05 3.49 -8.64
N VAL A 70 13.56 3.72 -9.84
CA VAL A 70 12.64 4.82 -10.15
C VAL A 70 11.23 4.26 -10.19
N TYR A 71 10.34 4.85 -9.39
CA TYR A 71 8.94 4.46 -9.35
C TYR A 71 8.04 5.70 -9.26
N GLY A 72 6.85 5.58 -9.81
CA GLY A 72 5.86 6.65 -9.79
C GLY A 72 4.48 6.12 -10.12
N GLY A 73 3.47 6.77 -9.56
CA GLY A 73 2.07 6.53 -9.90
C GLY A 73 1.34 7.85 -9.98
N SER A 74 0.36 7.93 -10.88
CA SER A 74 -0.52 9.09 -10.98
C SER A 74 -1.94 8.63 -11.29
N VAL A 75 -2.93 9.42 -10.87
CA VAL A 75 -4.34 9.15 -11.16
C VAL A 75 -4.63 9.69 -12.56
N ILE A 76 -4.76 8.79 -13.55
CA ILE A 76 -5.05 9.18 -14.94
C ILE A 76 -6.55 9.24 -15.19
N ARG A 77 -7.33 8.43 -14.46
CA ARG A 77 -8.78 8.31 -14.64
C ARG A 77 -9.50 8.50 -13.31
N PRO A 78 -9.79 9.74 -12.91
CA PRO A 78 -10.45 10.03 -11.65
C PRO A 78 -11.87 9.48 -11.58
N GLU A 79 -12.54 9.27 -12.72
CA GLU A 79 -13.90 8.71 -12.78
C GLU A 79 -14.00 7.27 -12.26
N ALA A 80 -12.88 6.55 -12.20
CA ALA A 80 -12.81 5.16 -11.73
C ALA A 80 -12.28 5.05 -10.29
N LEU A 81 -12.18 6.17 -9.56
CA LEU A 81 -11.72 6.25 -8.18
C LEU A 81 -12.75 6.98 -7.32
N ALA A 82 -13.05 6.41 -6.16
CA ALA A 82 -13.92 6.98 -5.14
C ALA A 82 -13.20 6.98 -3.79
N THR A 83 -13.37 8.07 -3.05
CA THR A 83 -12.76 8.28 -1.75
C THR A 83 -13.86 8.63 -0.76
N ALA A 84 -13.91 7.93 0.37
CA ALA A 84 -14.84 8.23 1.47
C ALA A 84 -14.05 8.41 2.76
N GLU A 85 -14.31 9.50 3.48
CA GLU A 85 -13.78 9.72 4.82
C GLU A 85 -14.69 9.02 5.84
N HIS A 86 -14.11 8.24 6.75
CA HIS A 86 -14.86 7.63 7.84
C HIS A 86 -14.27 8.07 9.18
N ASP A 87 -15.14 8.56 10.08
CA ASP A 87 -14.79 8.82 11.46
C ASP A 87 -14.47 7.47 12.13
N VAL A 88 -13.23 7.32 12.58
CA VAL A 88 -12.84 6.17 13.41
C VAL A 88 -13.41 6.42 14.80
N VAL A 89 -14.57 5.83 15.09
CA VAL A 89 -15.06 5.71 16.46
C VAL A 89 -14.18 4.66 17.14
N GLU A 90 -13.46 5.06 18.21
CA GLU A 90 -12.74 4.12 19.07
C GLU A 90 -13.71 2.98 19.45
N PRO A 91 -13.27 1.70 19.39
CA PRO A 91 -14.16 0.61 19.76
C PRO A 91 -14.57 0.81 21.21
N THR A 92 -15.81 1.24 21.44
CA THR A 92 -16.38 1.17 22.78
C THR A 92 -16.32 -0.31 23.14
N THR A 93 -15.61 -0.65 24.21
CA THR A 93 -15.55 -1.99 24.78
C THR A 93 -16.97 -2.42 25.17
N ALA A 94 -17.74 -2.90 24.20
CA ALA A 94 -19.05 -3.49 24.38
C ALA A 94 -18.92 -4.98 24.05
N GLY A 95 -18.56 -5.77 25.07
CA GLY A 95 -18.62 -7.23 24.99
C GLY A 95 -17.50 -8.02 25.67
N ALA A 96 -16.54 -7.38 26.37
CA ALA A 96 -15.60 -8.09 27.23
C ALA A 96 -16.08 -8.04 28.70
N THR A 97 -17.20 -8.70 28.97
CA THR A 97 -17.57 -9.10 30.33
C THR A 97 -17.68 -10.61 30.36
N GLU A 98 -16.73 -11.19 31.10
CA GLU A 98 -16.58 -12.58 31.55
C GLU A 98 -16.20 -13.66 30.52
#